data_AF-A0A0D0DUI7-F1
#
_entry.id   AF-A0A0D0DUI7-F1
#
_cell.length_a   1.000
_cell.length_b   1.000
_cell.length_c   1.000
_cell.angle_alpha   90.00
_cell.angle_beta   90.00
_cell.angle_gamma   90.00
#
_symmetry.space_group_name_H-M   'P 1'
#
loop_
_entity.id
_entity.type
_entity.pdbx_description
1 polymer ?
#
loop_
_entity_poly.entity_id
_entity_poly.type
_entity_poly.pdbx_seq_one_letter_code
_entity_poly.pdbx_strand_id
1 'polypeptide(L)'
;GFRRNLGKLSQVPNAPMLVYIHACPGYYRPKGAAIIESTIMRIVDPKTMPTDSIAPLSLSRFTHYFLIPFVGSHLIAHDLGCDFKTACHTMITSATIGESLHPAGNNDNSLEEVLKANIEARMWEHRKDIAERMKILEDEVAQVCQEEAHQEEAKTKKSKV
;
A
#
# COMPACT_ATOMS: atom_id res chain seq x y z
N GLY A 1 -12.57 -11.59 -8.15
CA GLY A 1 -13.29 -10.82 -9.20
C GLY A 1 -13.01 -9.33 -9.10
N PHE A 2 -11.77 -8.91 -9.40
CA PHE A 2 -11.32 -7.50 -9.28
C PHE A 2 -11.23 -6.76 -10.62
N ARG A 3 -11.56 -7.41 -11.75
CA ARG A 3 -11.29 -6.93 -13.11
C ARG A 3 -12.40 -6.08 -13.74
N ARG A 4 -13.36 -5.50 -12.99
CA ARG A 4 -14.56 -4.87 -13.60
C ARG A 4 -14.83 -3.39 -13.30
N ASN A 5 -14.00 -2.66 -12.54
CA ASN A 5 -14.37 -1.30 -12.12
C ASN A 5 -13.37 -0.17 -12.38
N LEU A 6 -12.29 -0.39 -13.15
CA LEU A 6 -11.42 0.73 -13.55
C LEU A 6 -12.14 1.72 -14.48
N GLY A 7 -13.07 1.24 -15.31
CA GLY A 7 -13.93 2.09 -16.16
C GLY A 7 -14.95 2.94 -15.40
N LYS A 8 -15.11 2.76 -14.08
CA LYS A 8 -16.02 3.54 -13.23
C LYS A 8 -15.34 4.63 -12.41
N LEU A 9 -14.01 4.73 -12.45
CA LEU A 9 -13.27 5.81 -11.78
C LEU A 9 -13.31 7.14 -12.55
N SER A 10 -13.79 7.13 -13.80
CA SER A 10 -13.97 8.32 -14.64
C SER A 10 -15.29 9.07 -14.43
N GLN A 11 -16.20 8.58 -13.56
CA GLN A 11 -17.60 9.03 -13.59
C GLN A 11 -18.11 9.95 -12.47
N VAL A 12 -17.36 10.35 -11.43
CA VAL A 12 -17.84 11.43 -10.51
C VAL A 12 -16.74 12.12 -9.68
N PRO A 13 -16.92 13.36 -9.17
CA PRO A 13 -16.34 14.57 -9.73
C PRO A 13 -15.26 15.21 -8.82
N ASN A 14 -14.54 16.17 -9.41
CA ASN A 14 -13.61 17.13 -8.81
C ASN A 14 -12.15 16.69 -8.61
N ALA A 15 -11.58 16.06 -9.64
CA ALA A 15 -10.28 16.53 -10.12
C ALA A 15 -10.49 17.04 -11.55
N PRO A 16 -10.04 18.25 -11.92
CA PRO A 16 -10.04 18.68 -13.31
C PRO A 16 -9.41 17.58 -14.17
N MET A 17 -10.00 17.26 -15.32
CA MET A 17 -9.50 16.19 -16.19
C MET A 17 -8.00 16.32 -16.50
N LEU A 18 -7.51 17.56 -16.56
CA LEU A 18 -6.09 17.88 -16.67
C LEU A 18 -5.24 17.31 -15.52
N VAL A 19 -5.68 17.42 -14.28
CA VAL A 19 -4.97 16.83 -13.12
C VAL A 19 -4.87 15.32 -13.27
N TYR A 20 -5.94 14.68 -13.73
CA TYR A 20 -5.94 13.24 -14.00
C TYR A 20 -4.97 12.85 -15.12
N ILE A 21 -4.97 13.58 -16.26
CA ILE A 21 -4.01 13.35 -17.35
C ILE A 21 -2.58 13.48 -16.84
N HIS A 22 -2.26 14.57 -16.14
CA HIS A 22 -0.90 14.88 -15.72
C HIS A 22 -0.39 14.00 -14.58
N ALA A 23 -1.31 13.38 -13.82
CA ALA A 23 -0.99 12.40 -12.79
C ALA A 23 -0.86 10.97 -13.31
N CYS A 24 -1.13 10.71 -14.59
CA CYS A 24 -0.91 9.38 -15.14
C CYS A 24 0.59 9.19 -15.39
N PRO A 25 1.23 8.13 -14.85
CA PRO A 25 2.62 7.83 -15.16
C PRO A 25 2.71 7.32 -16.59
N GLY A 26 2.75 8.23 -17.56
CA GLY A 26 2.60 7.93 -18.97
C GLY A 26 3.58 6.88 -19.51
N TYR A 27 4.82 6.96 -19.03
CA TYR A 27 5.91 6.03 -19.35
C TYR A 27 5.61 4.59 -18.90
N TYR A 28 4.89 4.42 -17.77
CA TYR A 28 4.61 3.13 -17.16
C TYR A 28 3.14 2.68 -17.29
N ARG A 29 2.23 3.57 -17.72
CA ARG A 29 0.80 3.34 -17.98
C ARG A 29 0.05 2.73 -16.78
N PRO A 30 -1.24 2.35 -16.90
CA PRO A 30 -1.99 1.78 -15.78
C PRO A 30 -1.35 0.52 -15.17
N LYS A 31 -0.59 -0.26 -15.95
CA LYS A 31 0.12 -1.45 -15.43
C LYS A 31 1.21 -1.06 -14.45
N GLY A 32 2.14 -0.18 -14.83
CA GLY A 32 3.19 0.24 -13.91
C GLY A 32 2.67 1.17 -12.80
N ALA A 33 1.59 1.94 -13.05
CA ALA A 33 0.86 2.60 -11.98
C ALA A 33 0.36 1.60 -10.93
N ALA A 34 -0.23 0.47 -11.35
CA ALA A 34 -0.69 -0.59 -10.46
C ALA A 34 0.45 -1.30 -9.73
N ILE A 35 1.61 -1.49 -10.37
CA ILE A 35 2.82 -2.03 -9.71
C ILE A 35 3.29 -1.06 -8.61
N ILE A 36 3.43 0.23 -8.95
CA ILE A 36 3.83 1.27 -8.00
C ILE A 36 2.82 1.35 -6.86
N GLU A 37 1.52 1.39 -7.16
CA GLU A 37 0.45 1.41 -6.16
C GLU A 37 0.53 0.19 -5.24
N SER A 38 0.62 -1.03 -5.79
CA SER A 38 0.69 -2.26 -5.00
C SER A 38 1.90 -2.28 -4.06
N THR A 39 3.01 -1.67 -4.49
CA THR A 39 4.24 -1.55 -3.70
C THR A 39 4.09 -0.49 -2.61
N ILE A 40 3.54 0.68 -2.93
CA ILE A 40 3.25 1.75 -1.94
C ILE A 40 2.32 1.20 -0.84
N MET A 41 1.30 0.44 -1.21
CA MET A 41 0.33 -0.12 -0.26
C MET A 41 0.90 -1.23 0.65
N ARG A 42 2.15 -1.66 0.44
CA ARG A 42 2.90 -2.48 1.41
C ARG A 42 3.61 -1.63 2.45
N ILE A 43 4.10 -0.46 2.04
CA ILE A 43 4.87 0.44 2.90
C ILE A 43 3.91 1.28 3.76
N VAL A 44 2.79 1.70 3.17
CA VAL A 44 1.77 2.52 3.80
C VAL A 44 0.67 1.63 4.35
N ASP A 45 0.45 1.67 5.66
CA ASP A 45 -0.72 1.04 6.27
C ASP A 45 -1.89 2.05 6.32
N PRO A 46 -2.99 1.78 5.58
CA PRO A 46 -4.16 2.66 5.56
C PRO A 46 -4.81 2.87 6.93
N LYS A 47 -4.61 1.96 7.89
CA LYS A 47 -5.21 2.06 9.23
C LYS A 47 -4.47 3.03 10.15
N THR A 48 -3.17 3.21 9.93
CA THR A 48 -2.30 4.01 10.80
C THR A 48 -1.89 5.34 10.15
N MET A 49 -2.16 5.52 8.86
CA MET A 49 -1.84 6.75 8.16
C MET A 49 -2.70 7.94 8.64
N PRO A 50 -2.10 9.06 9.06
CA PRO A 50 -2.83 10.25 9.49
C PRO A 50 -3.66 10.81 8.33
N THR A 51 -4.99 10.82 8.49
CA THR A 51 -5.91 11.34 7.46
C THR A 51 -5.81 12.85 7.29
N ASP A 52 -5.41 13.57 8.34
CA ASP A 52 -5.34 15.03 8.35
C ASP A 52 -4.20 15.56 7.48
N SER A 53 -3.11 14.80 7.33
CA SER A 53 -1.95 15.18 6.51
C SER A 53 -2.20 15.12 5.01
N ILE A 54 -3.25 14.42 4.58
CA ILE A 54 -3.64 14.28 3.17
C ILE A 54 -4.97 14.94 2.84
N ALA A 55 -5.66 15.48 3.85
CA ALA A 55 -6.88 16.24 3.65
C ALA A 55 -6.64 17.44 2.70
N PRO A 56 -7.59 17.78 1.81
CA PRO A 56 -8.95 17.23 1.71
C PRO A 56 -9.06 15.95 0.86
N LEU A 57 -7.93 15.35 0.45
CA LEU A 57 -7.94 14.17 -0.41
C LEU A 57 -8.07 12.89 0.42
N SER A 58 -8.77 11.90 -0.15
CA SER A 58 -8.70 10.54 0.37
C SER A 58 -7.34 9.92 0.07
N LEU A 59 -6.93 8.91 0.84
CA LEU A 59 -5.68 8.17 0.60
C LEU A 59 -5.56 7.67 -0.84
N SER A 60 -6.66 7.15 -1.40
CA SER A 60 -6.71 6.71 -2.79
C SER A 60 -6.41 7.85 -3.76
N ARG A 61 -7.05 9.02 -3.58
CA ARG A 61 -6.83 10.20 -4.43
C ARG A 61 -5.43 10.77 -4.27
N PHE A 62 -4.92 10.87 -3.05
CA PHE A 62 -3.55 11.31 -2.78
C PHE A 62 -2.52 10.37 -3.42
N THR A 63 -2.75 9.06 -3.32
CA THR A 63 -1.89 8.05 -3.94
C THR A 63 -1.86 8.21 -5.46
N HIS A 64 -3.03 8.29 -6.09
CA HIS A 64 -3.13 8.37 -7.55
C HIS A 64 -2.64 9.71 -8.10
N TYR A 65 -2.89 10.83 -7.42
CA TYR A 65 -2.57 12.15 -7.94
C TYR A 65 -1.20 12.68 -7.55
N PHE A 66 -0.58 12.14 -6.50
CA PHE A 66 0.69 12.65 -5.98
C PHE A 66 1.73 11.55 -5.82
N LEU A 67 1.45 10.50 -5.04
CA LEU A 67 2.48 9.49 -4.74
C LEU A 67 2.91 8.71 -5.98
N ILE A 68 1.97 8.21 -6.79
CA ILE A 68 2.28 7.47 -8.01
C ILE A 68 3.08 8.34 -9.00
N PRO A 69 2.64 9.58 -9.34
CA PRO A 69 3.43 10.50 -10.16
C PRO A 69 4.82 10.79 -9.59
N PHE A 70 4.90 11.03 -8.28
CA PHE A 70 6.16 11.36 -7.63
C PHE A 70 7.16 10.21 -7.72
N VAL A 71 6.72 8.99 -7.40
CA VAL A 71 7.55 7.78 -7.51
C VAL A 71 7.88 7.49 -8.97
N GLY A 72 6.91 7.59 -9.87
CA GLY A 72 7.11 7.40 -11.31
C GLY A 72 8.18 8.32 -11.89
N SER A 73 8.14 9.61 -11.55
CA SER A 73 9.17 10.58 -11.96
C SER A 73 10.54 10.28 -11.36
N HIS A 74 10.65 9.78 -10.13
CA HIS A 74 11.94 9.38 -9.56
C HIS A 74 12.52 8.15 -10.27
N LEU A 75 11.67 7.17 -10.61
CA LEU A 75 12.10 6.00 -11.38
C LEU A 75 12.61 6.42 -12.76
N ILE A 76 11.88 7.30 -13.46
CA ILE A 76 12.31 7.84 -14.77
C ILE A 76 13.60 8.64 -14.64
N ALA A 77 13.73 9.50 -13.63
CA ALA A 77 14.93 10.29 -13.40
C ALA A 77 16.15 9.41 -13.20
N HIS A 78 15.99 8.34 -12.42
CA HIS A 78 17.02 7.34 -12.19
C HIS A 78 17.36 6.57 -13.48
N ASP A 79 16.36 6.08 -14.20
CA ASP A 79 16.54 5.28 -15.42
C ASP A 79 17.21 6.08 -16.55
N LEU A 80 16.88 7.36 -16.68
CA LEU A 80 17.40 8.23 -17.73
C LEU A 80 18.62 9.06 -17.30
N GLY A 81 19.02 9.00 -16.02
CA GLY A 81 20.08 9.83 -15.46
C GLY A 81 19.80 11.33 -15.61
N CYS A 82 18.54 11.75 -15.49
CA CYS A 82 18.12 13.14 -15.67
C CYS A 82 17.57 13.75 -14.38
N ASP A 83 17.37 15.06 -14.36
CA ASP A 83 16.77 15.74 -13.21
C ASP A 83 15.27 15.44 -13.07
N PHE A 84 14.73 15.64 -11.87
CA PHE A 84 13.32 15.35 -11.55
C PHE A 84 12.32 16.12 -12.43
N LYS A 85 12.62 17.37 -12.81
CA LYS A 85 11.73 18.20 -13.64
C LYS A 85 11.66 17.65 -15.06
N THR A 86 12.82 17.28 -15.62
CA THR A 86 12.93 16.60 -16.91
C THR A 86 12.18 15.27 -16.88
N ALA A 87 12.35 14.47 -15.83
CA ALA A 87 11.64 13.22 -15.66
C ALA A 87 10.11 13.39 -15.57
N CYS A 88 9.63 14.38 -14.82
CA CYS A 88 8.20 14.73 -14.77
C CYS A 88 7.67 15.09 -16.15
N HIS A 89 8.42 15.89 -16.91
CA HIS A 89 8.03 16.27 -18.26
C HIS A 89 7.98 15.04 -19.18
N THR A 90 8.97 14.15 -19.10
CA THR A 90 8.99 12.88 -19.83
C THR A 90 7.80 12.00 -19.45
N MET A 91 7.46 11.89 -18.16
CA MET A 91 6.31 11.14 -17.69
C MET A 91 4.99 11.65 -18.30
N ILE A 92 4.80 12.97 -18.34
CA ILE A 92 3.59 13.62 -18.88
C ILE A 92 3.55 13.48 -20.41
N THR A 93 4.66 13.75 -21.10
CA THR A 93 4.71 13.74 -22.58
C THR A 93 4.60 12.32 -23.15
N SER A 94 5.11 11.31 -22.44
CA SER A 94 4.96 9.90 -22.81
C SER A 94 3.55 9.34 -22.54
N ALA A 95 2.68 10.10 -21.84
CA ALA A 95 1.33 9.67 -21.48
C ALA A 95 0.38 9.47 -22.67
N THR A 96 0.77 9.85 -23.88
CA THR A 96 0.06 9.55 -25.12
C THR A 96 0.71 8.41 -25.90
N ILE A 97 2.04 8.25 -25.83
CA ILE A 97 2.81 7.24 -26.58
C ILE A 97 2.73 5.85 -25.94
N GLY A 98 2.72 5.76 -24.60
CA GLY A 98 2.82 4.46 -23.90
C GLY A 98 1.69 3.45 -24.18
N GLU A 99 0.53 3.88 -24.69
CA GLU A 99 -0.63 3.03 -25.00
C GLU A 99 -0.49 2.34 -26.35
N SER A 100 0.34 2.90 -27.23
CA SER A 100 0.80 2.23 -28.44
C SER A 100 1.83 1.14 -28.13
N LEU A 101 2.71 1.37 -27.16
CA LEU A 101 3.80 0.45 -26.79
C LEU A 101 3.34 -0.70 -25.89
N HIS A 102 2.43 -0.44 -24.93
CA HIS A 102 1.96 -1.43 -23.97
C HIS A 102 0.42 -1.40 -23.86
N PRO A 103 -0.29 -1.94 -24.86
CA PRO A 103 -1.76 -1.99 -24.83
C PRO A 103 -2.24 -2.79 -23.61
N ALA A 104 -3.30 -2.29 -22.96
CA ALA A 104 -3.88 -2.87 -21.74
C ALA A 104 -4.33 -4.34 -21.89
N GLY A 105 -4.48 -4.83 -23.13
CA GLY A 105 -4.84 -6.19 -23.48
C GLY A 105 -3.67 -7.17 -23.64
N ASN A 106 -2.41 -6.74 -23.48
CA ASN A 106 -1.29 -7.68 -23.56
C ASN A 106 -1.36 -8.65 -22.35
N ASN A 107 -1.46 -9.96 -22.64
CA ASN A 107 -1.57 -11.08 -21.72
C ASN A 107 -0.25 -11.37 -20.98
N ASP A 108 0.37 -10.30 -20.50
CA ASP A 108 1.60 -10.36 -19.73
C ASP A 108 1.24 -10.60 -18.26
N ASN A 109 1.56 -11.80 -17.78
CA ASN A 109 1.32 -12.26 -16.42
C ASN A 109 2.18 -11.51 -15.40
N SER A 110 3.20 -10.74 -15.83
CA SER A 110 4.11 -10.00 -14.95
C SER A 110 3.39 -9.13 -13.92
N LEU A 111 2.30 -8.47 -14.31
CA LEU A 111 1.49 -7.66 -13.40
C LEU A 111 0.83 -8.53 -12.33
N GLU A 112 0.24 -9.66 -12.71
CA GLU A 112 -0.43 -10.57 -11.79
C GLU A 112 0.57 -11.21 -10.82
N GLU A 113 1.76 -11.56 -11.30
CA GLU A 113 2.86 -12.08 -10.48
C GLU A 113 3.33 -11.07 -9.43
N VAL A 114 3.53 -9.81 -9.83
CA VAL A 114 3.94 -8.74 -8.90
C VAL A 114 2.84 -8.45 -7.87
N LEU A 115 1.57 -8.36 -8.30
CA LEU A 115 0.46 -8.18 -7.37
C LEU A 115 0.37 -9.34 -6.39
N LYS A 116 0.49 -10.58 -6.89
CA LYS A 116 0.43 -11.78 -6.06
C LYS A 116 1.56 -11.79 -5.03
N ALA A 117 2.80 -11.55 -5.44
CA ALA A 117 3.94 -11.48 -4.54
C ALA A 117 3.76 -10.41 -3.45
N ASN A 118 3.22 -9.24 -3.82
CA ASN A 118 2.95 -8.16 -2.88
C ASN A 118 1.83 -8.50 -1.88
N ILE A 119 0.76 -9.17 -2.33
CA ILE A 119 -0.31 -9.65 -1.46
C ILE A 119 0.21 -10.74 -0.51
N GLU A 120 0.95 -11.71 -1.02
CA GLU A 120 1.50 -12.83 -0.24
C GLU A 120 2.44 -12.35 0.86
N ALA A 121 3.32 -11.41 0.55
CA ALA A 121 4.24 -10.84 1.52
C ALA A 121 3.50 -10.05 2.61
N ARG A 122 2.50 -9.24 2.25
CA ARG A 122 1.69 -8.51 3.24
C ARG A 122 0.90 -9.45 4.15
N MET A 123 0.34 -10.53 3.59
CA MET A 123 -0.34 -11.55 4.38
C MET A 123 0.64 -12.28 5.32
N TRP A 124 1.87 -12.51 4.89
CA TRP A 124 2.91 -13.10 5.72
C TRP A 124 3.28 -12.21 6.90
N GLU A 125 3.55 -10.93 6.65
CA GLU A 125 3.83 -9.92 7.68
C GLU A 125 2.67 -9.82 8.69
N HIS A 126 1.42 -9.79 8.20
CA HIS A 126 0.25 -9.75 9.07
C HIS A 126 0.10 -11.02 9.93
N ARG A 127 0.35 -12.21 9.38
CA ARG A 127 0.35 -13.46 10.15
C ARG A 127 1.43 -13.44 11.24
N LYS A 128 2.60 -12.87 10.94
CA LYS A 128 3.69 -12.74 11.91
C LYS A 128 3.29 -11.83 13.07
N ASP A 129 2.70 -10.66 12.79
CA ASP A 129 2.19 -9.73 13.80
C ASP A 129 1.10 -10.40 14.68
N ILE A 130 0.18 -11.16 14.07
CA ILE A 130 -0.83 -11.91 14.83
C ILE A 130 -0.17 -12.96 15.74
N ALA A 131 0.77 -13.75 15.22
CA ALA A 131 1.45 -14.79 15.99
C ALA A 131 2.25 -14.20 17.17
N GLU A 132 2.92 -13.07 16.96
CA GLU A 132 3.65 -12.35 18.01
C GLU A 132 2.70 -11.83 19.10
N ARG A 133 1.56 -11.24 18.71
CA ARG A 133 0.54 -10.80 19.66
C ARG A 133 -0.09 -11.95 20.43
N MET A 134 -0.38 -13.08 19.77
CA MET A 134 -0.93 -14.27 20.44
C MET A 134 0.04 -14.80 21.48
N LYS A 135 1.34 -14.86 21.15
CA LYS A 135 2.36 -15.28 22.11
C LYS A 135 2.44 -14.34 23.32
N ILE A 136 2.41 -13.03 23.09
CA ILE A 136 2.40 -12.03 24.18
C ILE A 136 1.17 -12.26 25.09
N LEU A 137 -0.02 -12.46 24.52
CA LEU A 137 -1.21 -12.75 25.31
C LEU A 137 -1.11 -14.07 26.09
N GLU A 138 -0.54 -15.12 25.48
CA GLU A 138 -0.33 -16.41 26.16
C GLU A 138 0.63 -16.26 27.35
N ASP A 139 1.73 -15.53 27.17
CA ASP A 139 2.71 -15.23 28.23
C ASP A 139 2.08 -14.39 29.36
N GLU A 140 1.27 -13.37 29.01
CA GLU A 140 0.52 -12.54 29.97
C GLU A 140 -0.50 -13.37 30.78
N VAL A 141 -1.27 -14.25 30.12
CA VAL A 141 -2.24 -15.13 30.80
C VAL A 141 -1.53 -16.12 31.72
N ALA A 142 -0.42 -16.71 31.27
CA ALA A 142 0.36 -17.64 32.09
C ALA A 142 0.91 -16.96 33.36
N GLN A 143 1.38 -15.71 33.25
CA GLN A 143 1.85 -14.94 34.38
C GLN A 143 0.71 -14.66 35.39
N VAL A 144 -0.47 -14.24 34.92
CA VAL A 144 -1.63 -14.01 35.79
C VAL A 144 -2.02 -15.28 36.56
N CYS A 145 -2.07 -16.43 35.88
CA CYS A 145 -2.39 -17.70 36.53
C CYS A 145 -1.37 -18.10 37.61
N GLN A 146 -0.08 -17.82 37.40
CA GLN A 146 0.96 -18.08 38.41
C GLN A 146 0.83 -17.13 39.62
N GLU A 147 0.55 -15.85 39.38
CA GLU A 147 0.34 -14.85 40.42
C GLU A 147 -0.88 -15.18 41.29
N GLU A 148 -1.98 -15.63 40.69
CA GLU A 148 -3.18 -16.10 41.40
C GLU A 148 -2.89 -17.32 42.26
N ALA A 149 -2.17 -18.31 41.73
CA ALA A 149 -1.78 -19.51 42.48
C ALA A 149 -0.91 -19.18 43.71
N HIS A 150 0.07 -18.29 43.54
CA HIS A 150 0.91 -17.84 44.65
C HIS A 150 0.14 -17.05 45.72
N GLN A 151 -0.85 -16.24 45.33
CA GLN A 151 -1.72 -15.55 46.28
C GLN A 151 -2.64 -16.50 47.04
N GLU A 152 -3.15 -17.55 46.39
CA GLU A 152 -4.04 -18.53 47.00
C GLU A 152 -3.32 -19.39 48.04
N GLU A 153 -2.10 -19.85 47.74
CA GLU A 153 -1.24 -20.57 48.70
C GLU A 153 -0.86 -19.71 49.92
N ALA A 154 -0.59 -18.41 49.71
CA ALA A 154 -0.28 -17.47 50.78
C ALA A 154 -1.48 -17.24 51.72
N LYS A 155 -2.70 -17.22 51.19
CA LYS A 155 -3.94 -17.12 51.97
C LYS A 155 -4.21 -18.39 52.77
N THR A 156 -4.00 -19.58 52.19
CA THR A 156 -4.21 -20.86 52.91
C THR A 156 -3.24 -21.04 54.07
N LYS A 157 -1.98 -20.59 53.92
CA LYS A 157 -0.97 -20.66 54.99
C LYS A 157 -1.28 -19.71 56.15
N LYS A 158 -1.87 -18.54 55.90
CA LYS A 158 -2.28 -17.58 56.95
C LYS A 158 -3.53 -17.99 57.73
N SER A 159 -4.40 -18.82 57.16
CA SER A 159 -5.63 -19.29 57.83
C SER A 159 -5.40 -20.49 58.77
N LYS A 160 -4.22 -21.11 58.73
CA LYS A 160 -3.83 -22.26 59.56
C LYS A 160 -2.99 -21.90 60.80
N VAL A 161 -2.79 -20.61 61.07
CA VAL A 161 -2.11 -20.05 62.25
C VAL A 161 -3.14 -19.32 63.09
#